data_AF-A0A2X3F0F8-F1
#
_entry.id   AF-A0A2X3F0F8-F1
#
_cell.length_a   1.000
_cell.length_b   1.000
_cell.length_c   1.000
_cell.angle_alpha   90.00
_cell.angle_beta   90.00
_cell.angle_gamma   90.00
#
_symmetry.space_group_name_H-M   'P 1'
#
loop_
_entity.id
_entity.type
_entity.pdbx_description
1 polymer ?
#
loop_
_entity_poly.entity_id
_entity_poly.type
_entity_poly.pdbx_seq_one_letter_code
_entity_poly.pdbx_strand_id
1 'polypeptide(L)'
;MLQSRLPFTLTTNQVEISPVHQPLLLDGTLDQLQQLRIRPMAWSCLGGGRLFNEEGFQALRDELAQVAHELNADSIEQVVYAWVLRLPSQPLPIIGSGKIERVRSAIVAEKLSMTRQQWFRIRKAALGYDVP
;
A
#
# COMPACT_ATOMS: atom_id res chain seq x y z
N MET A 1 2.50 -4.13 -26.55
CA MET A 1 1.72 -3.80 -25.33
C MET A 1 0.24 -3.83 -25.67
N LEU A 2 -0.62 -4.43 -24.84
CA LEU A 2 -2.06 -4.59 -25.11
C LEU A 2 -2.77 -3.27 -25.46
N GLN A 3 -2.47 -2.19 -24.74
CA GLN A 3 -3.04 -0.85 -24.98
C GLN A 3 -2.84 -0.34 -26.41
N SER A 4 -1.74 -0.71 -27.08
CA SER A 4 -1.47 -0.25 -28.45
C SER A 4 -2.32 -0.95 -29.51
N ARG A 5 -3.16 -1.90 -29.12
CA ARG A 5 -4.04 -2.69 -30.00
C ARG A 5 -5.53 -2.48 -29.70
N LEU A 6 -5.87 -1.58 -28.78
CA LEU A 6 -7.25 -1.28 -28.39
C LEU A 6 -7.62 0.14 -28.83
N PRO A 7 -8.85 0.37 -29.31
CA PRO A 7 -9.34 1.71 -29.64
C PRO A 7 -9.78 2.51 -28.41
N PHE A 8 -9.63 1.95 -27.21
CA PHE A 8 -9.99 2.57 -25.92
C PHE A 8 -8.89 2.35 -24.88
N THR A 9 -8.90 3.16 -23.84
CA THR A 9 -7.95 3.09 -22.72
C THR A 9 -8.28 1.91 -21.80
N LEU A 10 -7.26 1.14 -21.41
CA LEU A 10 -7.37 0.18 -20.32
C LEU A 10 -7.67 0.94 -19.01
N THR A 11 -8.79 0.61 -18.37
CA THR A 11 -9.31 1.39 -17.23
C THR A 11 -8.47 1.23 -15.96
N THR A 12 -7.82 0.09 -15.76
CA THR A 12 -6.95 -0.18 -14.62
C THR A 12 -5.96 -1.29 -14.94
N ASN A 13 -4.90 -1.39 -14.13
CA ASN A 13 -4.07 -2.57 -14.02
C ASN A 13 -4.07 -2.99 -12.54
N GLN A 14 -4.66 -4.15 -12.25
CA GLN A 14 -4.75 -4.66 -10.88
C GLN A 14 -3.45 -5.38 -10.50
N VAL A 15 -2.75 -4.89 -9.48
CA VAL A 15 -1.39 -5.32 -9.13
C VAL A 15 -1.19 -5.44 -7.61
N GLU A 16 -0.21 -6.22 -7.18
CA GLU A 16 0.12 -6.38 -5.76
C GLU A 16 0.90 -5.16 -5.27
N ILE A 17 0.42 -4.49 -4.21
CA ILE A 17 1.10 -3.35 -3.63
C ILE A 17 0.96 -3.41 -2.12
N SER A 18 2.07 -3.53 -1.41
CA SER A 18 2.10 -3.48 0.06
C SER A 18 3.50 -3.12 0.57
N PRO A 19 3.67 -2.78 1.86
CA PRO A 19 5.01 -2.63 2.44
C PRO A 19 5.87 -3.89 2.24
N VAL A 20 5.28 -5.09 2.21
CA VAL A 20 6.02 -6.35 2.02
C VAL A 20 6.25 -6.71 0.54
N HIS A 21 5.65 -5.98 -0.40
CA HIS A 21 5.81 -6.19 -1.85
C HIS A 21 5.91 -4.84 -2.56
N GLN A 22 7.14 -4.37 -2.75
CA GLN A 22 7.44 -3.04 -3.32
C GLN A 22 8.16 -2.99 -4.69
N PRO A 23 8.35 -4.08 -5.48
CA PRO A 23 9.12 -3.98 -6.73
C PRO A 23 8.49 -3.01 -7.74
N LEU A 24 7.15 -2.94 -7.77
CA LEU A 24 6.40 -2.10 -8.70
C LEU A 24 6.60 -0.60 -8.49
N LEU A 25 7.13 -0.19 -7.33
CA LEU A 25 7.43 1.21 -7.04
C LEU A 25 8.66 1.70 -7.83
N LEU A 26 9.47 0.81 -8.39
CA LEU A 26 10.73 1.15 -9.05
C LEU A 26 10.92 0.50 -10.44
N ASP A 27 10.07 -0.47 -10.82
CA ASP A 27 10.21 -1.18 -12.10
C ASP A 27 9.55 -0.47 -13.30
N GLY A 28 9.00 0.73 -13.08
CA GLY A 28 8.29 1.51 -14.10
C GLY A 28 6.78 1.22 -14.21
N THR A 29 6.26 0.20 -13.51
CA THR A 29 4.84 -0.15 -13.55
C THR A 29 3.97 0.98 -13.01
N LEU A 30 4.25 1.46 -11.79
CA LEU A 30 3.47 2.55 -11.20
C LEU A 30 3.72 3.89 -11.89
N ASP A 31 4.92 4.11 -12.43
CA ASP A 31 5.26 5.30 -13.20
C ASP A 31 4.42 5.40 -14.48
N GLN A 32 4.30 4.28 -15.22
CA GLN A 32 3.45 4.21 -16.41
C GLN A 32 1.99 4.50 -16.07
N LEU A 33 1.48 3.90 -15.00
CA LEU A 33 0.08 4.11 -14.57
C LEU A 33 -0.18 5.56 -14.18
N GLN A 34 0.75 6.18 -13.43
CA GLN A 34 0.68 7.59 -13.09
C GLN A 34 0.74 8.49 -14.34
N GLN A 35 1.67 8.22 -15.27
CA GLN A 35 1.82 8.97 -16.52
C GLN A 35 0.55 8.92 -17.37
N LEU A 36 -0.10 7.76 -17.45
CA LEU A 36 -1.34 7.55 -18.20
C LEU A 36 -2.59 7.99 -17.42
N ARG A 37 -2.45 8.47 -16.17
CA ARG A 37 -3.55 8.82 -15.26
C ARG A 37 -4.52 7.64 -15.01
N ILE A 38 -3.97 6.43 -14.99
CA ILE A 38 -4.69 5.19 -14.69
C ILE A 38 -4.45 4.83 -13.23
N ARG A 39 -5.53 4.62 -12.47
CA ARG A 39 -5.45 4.24 -11.06
C ARG A 39 -5.39 2.72 -10.92
N PRO A 40 -4.33 2.15 -10.32
CA PRO A 40 -4.24 0.70 -10.10
C PRO A 40 -5.23 0.25 -9.03
N MET A 41 -5.81 -0.94 -9.20
CA MET A 41 -6.43 -1.65 -8.08
C MET A 41 -5.33 -2.41 -7.33
N ALA A 42 -5.14 -2.12 -6.05
CA ALA A 42 -4.08 -2.72 -5.23
C ALA A 42 -4.62 -3.93 -4.46
N TRP A 43 -4.16 -5.13 -4.79
CA TRP A 43 -4.51 -6.35 -4.06
C TRP A 43 -3.38 -6.75 -3.08
N SER A 44 -3.71 -7.62 -2.11
CA SER A 44 -2.80 -8.06 -1.05
C SER A 44 -2.09 -6.93 -0.30
N CYS A 45 -2.80 -5.82 -0.02
CA CYS A 45 -2.26 -4.68 0.72
C CYS A 45 -1.67 -5.07 2.09
N LEU A 46 -2.22 -6.11 2.74
CA LEU A 46 -1.74 -6.66 4.00
C LEU A 46 -0.78 -7.86 3.84
N GLY A 47 -0.15 -8.01 2.66
CA GLY A 47 0.83 -9.06 2.38
C GLY A 47 0.26 -10.48 2.33
N GLY A 48 -1.04 -10.64 2.08
CA GLY A 48 -1.70 -11.95 2.12
C GLY A 48 -1.73 -12.59 3.52
N GLY A 49 -1.61 -11.80 4.59
CA GLY A 49 -1.56 -12.28 5.99
C GLY A 49 -0.15 -12.50 6.52
N ARG A 50 0.87 -12.54 5.66
CA ARG A 50 2.28 -12.70 6.06
C ARG A 50 2.76 -11.60 7.01
N LEU A 51 2.27 -10.37 6.80
CA LEU A 51 2.54 -9.22 7.66
C LEU A 51 2.28 -9.50 9.15
N PHE A 52 1.28 -10.33 9.48
CA PHE A 52 0.91 -10.64 10.86
C PHE A 52 1.52 -11.94 11.38
N ASN A 53 1.80 -12.89 10.49
CA ASN A 53 2.11 -14.27 10.87
C ASN A 53 3.61 -14.62 10.75
N GLU A 54 4.37 -13.94 9.89
CA GLU A 54 5.79 -14.26 9.69
C GLU A 54 6.68 -13.45 10.64
N GLU A 55 7.60 -14.13 11.33
CA GLU A 55 8.54 -13.51 12.27
C GLU A 55 9.43 -12.47 11.60
N GLY A 56 9.80 -12.68 10.33
CA GLY A 56 10.66 -11.77 9.55
C GLY A 56 10.10 -10.35 9.38
N PHE A 57 8.81 -10.13 9.63
CA PHE A 57 8.19 -8.79 9.57
C PHE A 57 8.06 -8.12 10.95
N GLN A 58 8.73 -8.60 11.99
CA GLN A 58 8.61 -7.99 13.33
C GLN A 58 9.03 -6.52 13.34
N ALA A 59 10.19 -6.18 12.75
CA ALA A 59 10.64 -4.79 12.67
C ALA A 59 9.63 -3.87 11.95
N LEU A 60 9.00 -4.39 10.89
CA LEU A 60 7.93 -3.68 10.18
C LEU A 60 6.68 -3.51 11.06
N ARG A 61 6.27 -4.54 11.81
CA ARG A 61 5.13 -4.44 12.74
C ARG A 61 5.38 -3.40 13.84
N ASP A 62 6.59 -3.37 14.38
CA ASP A 62 6.99 -2.41 15.42
C ASP A 62 6.95 -0.97 14.88
N GLU A 63 7.50 -0.74 13.69
CA GLU A 63 7.46 0.57 13.04
C GLU A 63 6.02 0.99 12.69
N LEU A 64 5.19 0.08 12.17
CA LEU A 64 3.78 0.35 11.90
C LEU A 64 3.02 0.71 13.18
N ALA A 65 3.31 0.05 14.31
CA ALA A 65 2.69 0.36 15.60
C ALA A 65 3.10 1.74 16.10
N GLN A 66 4.36 2.12 15.94
CA GLN A 66 4.83 3.46 16.28
C GLN A 66 4.14 4.53 15.42
N VAL A 67 4.08 4.33 14.10
CA VAL A 67 3.39 5.25 13.19
C VAL A 67 1.88 5.28 13.46
N ALA A 68 1.26 4.16 13.85
CA ALA A 68 -0.14 4.13 14.25
C ALA A 68 -0.40 5.06 15.42
N HIS A 69 0.45 5.01 16.45
CA HIS A 69 0.37 5.91 17.60
C HIS A 69 0.54 7.38 17.18
N GLU A 70 1.52 7.69 16.33
CA GLU A 70 1.74 9.06 15.82
C GLU A 70 0.56 9.61 15.01
N LEU A 71 -0.14 8.74 14.27
CA LEU A 71 -1.29 9.09 13.44
C LEU A 71 -2.63 9.00 14.16
N ASN A 72 -2.65 8.56 15.43
CA ASN A 72 -3.86 8.20 16.16
C ASN A 72 -4.74 7.19 15.39
N ALA A 73 -4.10 6.21 14.75
CA ALA A 73 -4.77 5.11 14.08
C ALA A 73 -5.09 3.98 15.07
N ASP A 74 -6.24 3.32 14.90
CA ASP A 74 -6.67 2.25 15.81
C ASP A 74 -5.91 0.95 15.58
N SER A 75 -5.30 0.78 14.40
CA SER A 75 -4.63 -0.46 14.03
C SER A 75 -3.56 -0.27 12.96
N ILE A 76 -2.61 -1.21 12.90
CA ILE A 76 -1.54 -1.19 11.90
C ILE A 76 -2.06 -1.41 10.48
N GLU A 77 -3.19 -2.10 10.31
CA GLU A 77 -3.90 -2.24 9.02
C GLU A 77 -4.26 -0.87 8.44
N GLN A 78 -4.77 0.04 9.26
CA GLN A 78 -5.13 1.39 8.81
C GLN A 78 -3.91 2.13 8.30
N VAL A 79 -2.78 2.01 9.00
CA VAL A 79 -1.49 2.60 8.60
C VAL A 79 -1.01 2.01 7.27
N VAL A 80 -1.15 0.69 7.07
CA VAL A 80 -0.78 0.05 5.81
C VAL A 80 -1.65 0.53 4.66
N TYR A 81 -2.97 0.64 4.84
CA TYR A 81 -3.84 1.20 3.81
C TYR A 81 -3.51 2.66 3.51
N ALA A 82 -3.24 3.48 4.54
CA ALA A 82 -2.81 4.86 4.35
C ALA A 82 -1.47 4.95 3.60
N TRP A 83 -0.53 4.02 3.87
CA TRP A 83 0.74 3.93 3.15
C TRP A 83 0.53 3.66 1.65
N VAL A 84 -0.36 2.74 1.30
CA VAL A 84 -0.71 2.43 -0.11
C VAL A 84 -1.43 3.60 -0.77
N LEU A 85 -2.42 4.19 -0.09
CA LEU A 85 -3.19 5.34 -0.58
C LEU A 85 -2.33 6.58 -0.81
N ARG A 86 -1.18 6.69 -0.13
CA ARG A 86 -0.26 7.82 -0.27
C ARG A 86 0.55 7.80 -1.57
N LEU A 87 0.57 6.68 -2.30
CA LEU A 87 1.31 6.57 -3.55
C LEU A 87 0.79 7.54 -4.62
N PRO A 88 1.68 8.13 -5.44
CA PRO A 88 1.30 9.15 -6.42
C PRO A 88 0.46 8.59 -7.58
N SER A 89 0.50 7.29 -7.85
CA SER A 89 -0.38 6.59 -8.80
C SER A 89 -1.83 6.44 -8.31
N GLN A 90 -2.13 6.89 -7.09
CA GLN A 90 -3.45 6.85 -6.45
C GLN A 90 -4.15 5.48 -6.49
N PRO A 91 -3.53 4.41 -5.92
CA PRO A 91 -4.12 3.08 -5.93
C PRO A 91 -5.48 3.02 -5.24
N LEU A 92 -6.27 2.02 -5.62
CA LEU A 92 -7.56 1.66 -5.04
C LEU A 92 -7.38 0.33 -4.27
N PRO A 93 -7.20 0.36 -2.93
CA PRO A 93 -6.99 -0.85 -2.14
C PRO A 93 -8.19 -1.79 -2.19
N ILE A 94 -7.94 -3.07 -2.43
CA ILE A 94 -8.94 -4.14 -2.34
C ILE A 94 -8.90 -4.73 -0.93
N ILE A 95 -10.04 -4.67 -0.24
CA ILE A 95 -10.20 -5.24 1.09
C ILE A 95 -10.66 -6.70 0.95
N GLY A 96 -9.79 -7.65 1.35
CA GLY A 96 -10.08 -9.09 1.26
C GLY A 96 -10.79 -9.71 2.47
N SER A 97 -11.20 -8.91 3.46
CA SER A 97 -11.81 -9.44 4.68
C SER A 97 -13.33 -9.60 4.54
N GLY A 98 -13.85 -10.79 4.91
CA GLY A 98 -15.29 -11.01 5.05
C GLY A 98 -15.91 -10.45 6.33
N LYS A 99 -15.13 -9.83 7.23
CA LYS A 99 -15.63 -9.25 8.48
C LYS A 99 -15.90 -7.76 8.31
N ILE A 100 -17.15 -7.34 8.48
CA ILE A 100 -17.58 -5.95 8.26
C ILE A 100 -16.79 -4.93 9.10
N GLU A 101 -16.42 -5.28 10.33
CA GLU A 101 -15.65 -4.37 11.20
C GLU A 101 -14.24 -4.08 10.65
N ARG A 102 -13.62 -5.05 9.94
CA ARG A 102 -12.34 -4.83 9.27
C ARG A 102 -12.49 -3.92 8.04
N VAL A 103 -13.62 -4.02 7.34
CA VAL A 103 -13.94 -3.12 6.22
C VAL A 103 -14.13 -1.69 6.73
N ARG A 104 -14.88 -1.51 7.82
CA ARG A 104 -15.07 -0.19 8.46
C ARG A 104 -13.75 0.42 8.92
N SER A 105 -12.88 -0.37 9.55
CA SER A 105 -11.56 0.08 9.96
C SER A 105 -10.71 0.54 8.77
N ALA A 106 -10.73 -0.19 7.65
CA ALA A 106 -9.99 0.20 6.44
C ALA A 106 -10.42 1.55 5.86
N ILE A 107 -11.70 1.92 5.95
CA ILE A 107 -12.22 3.22 5.47
C ILE A 107 -11.61 4.38 6.27
N VAL A 108 -11.32 4.19 7.56
CA VAL A 108 -10.69 5.21 8.41
C VAL A 108 -9.31 5.61 7.88
N ALA A 109 -8.62 4.70 7.19
CA ALA A 109 -7.30 4.96 6.61
C ALA A 109 -7.29 6.14 5.61
N GLU A 110 -8.40 6.41 4.92
CA GLU A 110 -8.51 7.56 4.00
C GLU A 110 -8.35 8.91 4.72
N LYS A 111 -8.63 8.95 6.03
CA LYS A 111 -8.54 10.16 6.85
C LYS A 111 -7.17 10.35 7.50
N LEU A 112 -6.30 9.33 7.46
CA LEU A 112 -5.00 9.39 8.09
C LEU A 112 -4.04 10.27 7.28
N SER A 113 -3.48 11.28 7.94
CA SER A 113 -2.55 12.22 7.32
C SER A 113 -1.10 11.76 7.47
N MET A 114 -0.71 10.75 6.68
CA MET A 114 0.66 10.22 6.70
C MET A 114 1.67 11.18 6.07
N THR A 115 2.70 11.54 6.85
CA THR A 115 3.82 12.36 6.37
C THR A 115 4.76 11.56 5.48
N ARG A 116 5.56 12.24 4.66
CA ARG A 116 6.60 11.58 3.83
C ARG A 116 7.62 10.83 4.69
N GLN A 117 8.02 11.40 5.83
CA GLN A 117 8.99 10.77 6.73
C GLN A 117 8.46 9.46 7.32
N GLN A 118 7.20 9.44 7.77
CA GLN A 118 6.53 8.20 8.22
C GLN A 118 6.43 7.17 7.10
N TRP A 119 6.08 7.62 5.88
CA TRP A 119 6.00 6.75 4.72
C TRP A 119 7.33 6.05 4.41
N PHE A 120 8.44 6.80 4.47
CA PHE A 120 9.79 6.27 4.27
C PHE A 120 10.27 5.38 5.42
N ARG A 121 9.93 5.70 6.67
CA ARG A 121 10.23 4.85 7.83
C ARG A 121 9.61 3.45 7.68
N ILE A 122 8.34 3.37 7.30
CA ILE A 122 7.66 2.09 7.03
C ILE A 122 8.35 1.35 5.89
N ARG A 123 8.67 2.04 4.80
CA ARG A 123 9.37 1.45 3.65
C ARG A 123 10.73 0.87 4.07
N LYS A 124 11.52 1.61 4.86
CA LYS A 124 12.81 1.17 5.39
C LYS A 124 12.66 -0.06 6.28
N ALA A 125 11.73 -0.03 7.23
CA ALA A 125 11.48 -1.14 8.14
C ALA A 125 11.07 -2.43 7.39
N ALA A 126 10.37 -2.30 6.26
CA ALA A 126 10.02 -3.43 5.42
C ALA A 126 11.17 -3.98 4.55
N LEU A 127 12.08 -3.11 4.07
CA LEU A 127 13.17 -3.51 3.17
C LEU A 127 14.46 -3.88 3.92
N GLY A 128 14.67 -3.37 5.14
CA GLY A 128 15.88 -3.57 5.94
C GLY A 128 17.05 -2.66 5.54
N TYR A 129 16.89 -1.75 4.59
CA TYR A 129 17.90 -0.78 4.15
C TYR A 129 17.27 0.57 3.79
N ASP A 130 18.10 1.63 3.79
CA ASP A 130 17.67 2.98 3.40
C ASP A 130 17.49 3.11 1.88
N VAL A 131 16.56 3.98 1.49
CA VAL A 131 16.28 4.25 0.08
C VAL A 131 17.45 5.05 -0.53
N PRO A 132 17.89 4.75 -1.78
CA PRO A 132 18.95 5.49 -2.46
C PRO A 132 18.66 6.98 -2.64
#